data_AF-A0A8C9R2N2-F1
#
_entry.id   AF-A0A8C9R2N2-F1
#
_cell.length_a   1.000
_cell.length_b   1.000
_cell.length_c   1.000
_cell.angle_alpha   90.00
_cell.angle_beta   90.00
_cell.angle_gamma   90.00
#
_symmetry.space_group_name_H-M   'P 1'
#
loop_
_entity.id
_entity.type
_entity.pdbx_description
1 polymer ?
#
loop_
_entity_poly.entity_id
_entity_poly.type
_entity_poly.pdbx_seq_one_letter_code
_entity_poly.pdbx_strand_id
1 'polypeptide(L)'
;MAERRTTVDDVEPHTEEVLTEEVCHESDLQEGQMMEVEVGQHKVLLVRSGGVYSAIGNSCTHYGAPLSKGALSGGRVRCPWHGACFNVKTGDIEEYPGLDCVAHHKVNPVFLQSLKQPKRVKAMGRRVPAITHTVLLVGGGPAALVCAETLRQENYGGRIIMITKDDLPPYDRTKLSKAMNTENDSILLRRMEFFHEYDIEVWMNKEVKFVNTDKKTVMLNDSSQHHYDQLLIATGSRARDLECPGADLENVTLLRILQEKKVKFYMKDCVTEIKGENGKVKEVILKSGVVLPADIVIAGIGVIPNSEFLFGSSVNLDSRNMVIVDKFMKTNVPDVFSAGDVTSFPLAAYENQRVSLGHWHLAQTQGRVAALNMLNKPAEMKSVPFYWTVLAGKSIRYAGYGEGYTQVILKGKVEELKFLAFYVKDDEVVAAASLNSDPAVSQFAERIAAGKQTTKEQAESEDLSWLKLP
;
A
#
# COMPACT_ATOMS: atom_id res chain seq x y z
N MET A 1 53.38 -15.02 31.11
CA MET A 1 53.34 -15.15 29.64
C MET A 1 51.94 -14.75 29.21
N ALA A 2 51.83 -13.64 28.49
CA ALA A 2 50.56 -12.96 28.23
C ALA A 2 49.81 -13.60 27.06
N GLU A 3 48.55 -13.94 27.28
CA GLU A 3 47.60 -14.33 26.24
C GLU A 3 47.14 -13.08 25.47
N ARG A 4 47.29 -13.12 24.14
CA ARG A 4 46.84 -12.05 23.24
C ARG A 4 45.31 -12.02 23.22
N ARG A 5 44.75 -10.92 23.72
CA ARG A 5 43.42 -10.43 23.36
C ARG A 5 43.37 -10.17 21.85
N THR A 6 42.52 -10.87 21.13
CA THR A 6 42.06 -10.45 19.80
C THR A 6 41.07 -9.31 19.99
N THR A 7 41.46 -8.12 19.59
CA THR A 7 40.62 -6.93 19.51
C THR A 7 39.61 -7.10 18.38
N VAL A 8 38.37 -6.70 18.64
CA VAL A 8 37.30 -6.54 17.65
C VAL A 8 37.57 -5.24 16.90
N ASP A 9 38.57 -5.26 16.03
CA ASP A 9 38.91 -4.17 15.11
C ASP A 9 39.68 -4.83 13.96
N ASP A 10 38.95 -5.43 13.02
CA ASP A 10 39.37 -5.74 11.65
C ASP A 10 38.20 -6.47 10.94
N VAL A 11 37.07 -5.76 10.81
CA VAL A 11 36.14 -6.04 9.72
C VAL A 11 36.61 -5.13 8.59
N GLU A 12 37.29 -5.72 7.60
CA GLU A 12 37.62 -5.02 6.36
C GLU A 12 36.35 -4.33 5.83
N PRO A 13 36.40 -3.06 5.42
CA PRO A 13 35.26 -2.43 4.79
C PRO A 13 34.95 -3.25 3.53
N HIS A 14 33.73 -3.77 3.43
CA HIS A 14 33.22 -4.26 2.15
C HIS A 14 33.41 -3.14 1.12
N THR A 15 34.44 -3.23 0.29
CA THR A 15 34.61 -2.34 -0.85
C THR A 15 33.47 -2.65 -1.79
N GLU A 16 32.40 -1.84 -1.71
CA GLU A 16 31.34 -1.88 -2.70
C GLU A 16 32.01 -1.74 -4.07
N GLU A 17 31.93 -2.77 -4.92
CA GLU A 17 32.45 -2.69 -6.29
C GLU A 17 31.64 -1.64 -7.03
N VAL A 18 32.28 -0.52 -7.35
CA VAL A 18 31.63 0.62 -7.98
C VAL A 18 32.05 0.76 -9.44
N LEU A 19 31.07 0.79 -10.34
CA LEU A 19 31.28 1.02 -11.77
C LEU A 19 31.15 2.50 -12.06
N THR A 20 32.14 3.09 -12.73
CA THR A 20 32.11 4.51 -13.15
C THR A 20 32.10 4.61 -14.67
N GLU A 21 31.07 5.23 -15.24
CA GLU A 21 30.90 5.36 -16.69
C GLU A 21 30.45 6.79 -17.05
N GLU A 22 30.83 7.26 -18.24
CA GLU A 22 30.28 8.47 -18.86
C GLU A 22 28.95 8.12 -19.52
N VAL A 23 27.87 8.82 -19.14
CA VAL A 23 26.49 8.38 -19.43
C VAL A 23 25.67 9.37 -20.27
N CYS A 24 26.01 10.65 -20.28
CA CYS A 24 25.37 11.69 -21.10
C CYS A 24 26.20 12.99 -21.12
N HIS A 25 25.91 13.89 -22.07
CA HIS A 25 26.35 15.28 -22.00
C HIS A 25 25.38 16.14 -21.18
N GLU A 26 25.85 17.25 -20.59
CA GLU A 26 25.01 18.16 -19.80
C GLU A 26 23.81 18.73 -20.58
N SER A 27 23.97 18.88 -21.90
CA SER A 27 22.93 19.34 -22.83
C SER A 27 21.79 18.34 -23.01
N ASP A 28 22.01 17.07 -22.72
CA ASP A 28 21.08 15.99 -23.06
C ASP A 28 19.94 15.88 -22.04
N LEU A 29 20.12 16.45 -20.85
CA LEU A 29 19.12 16.47 -19.78
C LEU A 29 18.84 17.90 -19.31
N GLN A 30 17.67 18.42 -19.69
CA GLN A 30 17.22 19.76 -19.30
C GLN A 30 16.58 19.75 -17.91
N GLU A 31 16.41 20.93 -17.32
CA GLU A 31 15.74 21.09 -16.03
C GLU A 31 14.32 20.50 -16.05
N GLY A 32 13.95 19.74 -15.01
CA GLY A 32 12.65 19.08 -14.91
C GLY A 32 12.52 17.81 -15.79
N GLN A 33 13.62 17.28 -16.32
CA GLN A 33 13.63 16.06 -17.11
C GLN A 33 14.21 14.86 -16.37
N MET A 34 13.87 13.69 -16.91
CA MET A 34 14.39 12.40 -16.50
C MET A 34 14.95 11.67 -17.71
N MET A 35 16.02 10.90 -17.52
CA MET A 35 16.62 10.08 -18.56
C MET A 35 17.01 8.72 -17.99
N GLU A 36 16.72 7.66 -18.75
CA GLU A 36 17.25 6.32 -18.46
C GLU A 36 18.62 6.19 -19.10
N VAL A 37 19.60 5.74 -18.32
CA VAL A 37 20.95 5.40 -18.79
C VAL A 37 21.30 3.99 -18.33
N GLU A 38 22.21 3.34 -19.04
CA GLU A 38 22.74 2.02 -18.69
C GLU A 38 24.17 2.18 -18.18
N VAL A 39 24.47 1.56 -17.04
CA VAL A 39 25.84 1.46 -16.50
C VAL A 39 26.11 0.00 -16.15
N GLY A 40 27.04 -0.63 -16.87
CA GLY A 40 27.17 -2.08 -16.90
C GLY A 40 25.86 -2.78 -17.29
N GLN A 41 25.29 -3.57 -16.37
CA GLN A 41 24.00 -4.26 -16.56
C GLN A 41 22.84 -3.55 -15.85
N HIS A 42 23.07 -2.37 -15.26
CA HIS A 42 22.11 -1.69 -14.41
C HIS A 42 21.45 -0.52 -15.14
N LYS A 43 20.13 -0.43 -15.03
CA LYS A 43 19.33 0.70 -15.51
C LYS A 43 19.21 1.76 -14.43
N VAL A 44 19.68 2.97 -14.75
CA VAL A 44 19.73 4.10 -13.83
C VAL A 44 18.85 5.23 -14.36
N LEU A 45 18.14 5.89 -13.46
CA LEU A 45 17.35 7.07 -13.73
C LEU A 45 18.17 8.31 -13.34
N LEU A 46 18.61 9.07 -14.33
CA LEU A 46 19.14 10.40 -14.15
C LEU A 46 17.99 11.41 -14.09
N VAL A 47 18.07 12.35 -13.16
CA VAL A 47 17.10 13.43 -13.00
C VAL A 47 17.84 14.73 -12.83
N ARG A 48 17.38 15.78 -13.53
CA ARG A 48 17.82 17.15 -13.30
C ARG A 48 16.68 17.95 -12.69
N SER A 49 16.85 18.35 -11.44
CA SER A 49 15.82 19.09 -10.69
C SER A 49 16.45 20.07 -9.70
N GLY A 50 15.98 21.31 -9.71
CA GLY A 50 16.53 22.42 -8.96
C GLY A 50 17.98 22.73 -9.35
N GLY A 51 18.36 22.54 -10.62
CA GLY A 51 19.74 22.72 -11.10
C GLY A 51 20.73 21.64 -10.64
N VAL A 52 20.25 20.58 -9.98
CA VAL A 52 21.09 19.49 -9.46
C VAL A 52 20.80 18.20 -10.22
N TYR A 53 21.87 17.47 -10.55
CA TYR A 53 21.78 16.12 -11.09
C TYR A 53 21.70 15.12 -9.94
N SER A 54 20.80 14.16 -10.05
CA SER A 54 20.67 13.04 -9.14
C SER A 54 20.46 11.74 -9.91
N ALA A 55 20.91 10.63 -9.34
CA ALA A 55 20.84 9.34 -9.99
C ALA A 55 20.35 8.25 -9.03
N ILE A 56 19.29 7.55 -9.43
CA ILE A 56 18.67 6.48 -8.63
C ILE A 56 18.38 5.26 -9.51
N GLY A 57 18.16 4.10 -8.91
CA GLY A 57 17.75 2.91 -9.64
C GLY A 57 16.46 3.16 -10.43
N ASN A 58 16.42 2.75 -11.70
CA ASN A 58 15.29 3.02 -12.58
C ASN A 58 14.13 2.02 -12.43
N SER A 59 14.35 0.89 -11.77
CA SER A 59 13.32 -0.14 -11.58
C SER A 59 12.58 0.08 -10.27
N CYS A 60 11.29 0.36 -10.33
CA CYS A 60 10.44 0.47 -9.14
C CYS A 60 10.51 -0.81 -8.30
N THR A 61 10.79 -0.68 -7.00
CA THR A 61 10.97 -1.82 -6.07
C THR A 61 9.70 -2.61 -5.79
N HIS A 62 8.53 -2.13 -6.23
CA HIS A 62 7.28 -2.86 -6.12
C HIS A 62 7.22 -4.00 -7.16
N TYR A 63 6.94 -3.71 -8.43
CA TYR A 63 6.87 -4.70 -9.52
C TYR A 63 7.71 -4.32 -10.76
N GLY A 64 8.80 -3.56 -10.59
CA GLY A 64 9.82 -3.35 -11.63
C GLY A 64 9.46 -2.36 -12.73
N ALA A 65 8.42 -1.54 -12.56
CA ALA A 65 8.07 -0.50 -13.53
C ALA A 65 9.25 0.46 -13.76
N PRO A 66 9.53 0.86 -15.01
CA PRO A 66 10.58 1.84 -15.29
C PRO A 66 10.14 3.23 -14.80
N LEU A 67 10.87 3.78 -13.83
CA LEU A 67 10.61 5.09 -13.23
C LEU A 67 10.86 6.22 -14.22
N SER A 68 11.73 6.03 -15.22
CA SER A 68 11.91 6.90 -16.39
C SER A 68 10.63 7.15 -17.17
N LYS A 69 9.64 6.26 -17.07
CA LYS A 69 8.30 6.40 -17.67
C LYS A 69 7.26 6.94 -16.70
N GLY A 70 7.65 7.32 -15.48
CA GLY A 70 6.80 7.84 -14.43
C GLY A 70 6.50 9.33 -14.54
N ALA A 71 6.02 9.92 -13.44
CA ALA A 71 5.79 11.35 -13.31
C ALA A 71 6.78 11.97 -12.32
N LEU A 72 7.59 12.93 -12.78
CA LEU A 72 8.48 13.73 -11.94
C LEU A 72 7.72 14.95 -11.42
N SER A 73 7.75 15.19 -10.11
CA SER A 73 7.28 16.45 -9.52
C SER A 73 7.89 16.63 -8.12
N GLY A 74 8.20 17.87 -7.73
CA GLY A 74 8.61 18.18 -6.35
C GLY A 74 9.83 17.42 -5.83
N GLY A 75 10.78 17.03 -6.69
CA GLY A 75 11.97 16.26 -6.29
C GLY A 75 11.71 14.77 -6.01
N ARG A 76 10.58 14.24 -6.47
CA ARG A 76 10.24 12.81 -6.39
C ARG A 76 9.70 12.30 -7.72
N VAL A 77 9.84 11.01 -7.97
CA VAL A 77 9.28 10.33 -9.14
C VAL A 77 8.19 9.35 -8.72
N ARG A 78 6.99 9.49 -9.28
CA ARG A 78 5.87 8.55 -9.12
C ARG A 78 5.91 7.47 -10.20
N CYS A 79 5.92 6.23 -9.77
CA CYS A 79 5.88 5.03 -10.60
C CYS A 79 4.63 5.00 -11.50
N PRO A 80 4.78 4.74 -12.81
CA PRO A 80 3.67 4.81 -13.76
C PRO A 80 2.59 3.74 -13.54
N TRP A 81 2.96 2.58 -12.99
CA TRP A 81 2.05 1.43 -12.90
C TRP A 81 1.24 1.41 -11.61
N HIS A 82 1.88 1.72 -10.48
CA HIS A 82 1.33 1.44 -9.14
C HIS A 82 1.36 2.64 -8.20
N GLY A 83 1.92 3.77 -8.63
CA GLY A 83 1.89 5.02 -7.86
C GLY A 83 2.90 5.15 -6.72
N ALA A 84 3.82 4.18 -6.52
CA ALA A 84 4.92 4.32 -5.55
C ALA A 84 5.80 5.53 -5.89
N CYS A 85 6.18 6.33 -4.90
CA CYS A 85 7.05 7.50 -5.09
C CYS A 85 8.40 7.32 -4.44
N PHE A 86 9.43 7.80 -5.13
CA PHE A 86 10.81 7.77 -4.66
C PHE A 86 11.42 9.16 -4.73
N ASN A 87 12.14 9.54 -3.69
CA ASN A 87 12.93 10.76 -3.66
C ASN A 87 14.06 10.65 -4.69
N VAL A 88 14.17 11.60 -5.62
CA VAL A 88 15.16 11.49 -6.70
C VAL A 88 16.59 11.72 -6.21
N LYS A 89 16.77 12.39 -5.06
CA LYS A 89 18.09 12.70 -4.49
C LYS A 89 18.62 11.60 -3.60
N THR A 90 17.76 10.83 -2.96
CA THR A 90 18.19 9.81 -1.99
C THR A 90 17.82 8.39 -2.41
N GLY A 91 16.89 8.22 -3.35
CA GLY A 91 16.30 6.94 -3.70
C GLY A 91 15.33 6.40 -2.63
N ASP A 92 15.10 7.14 -1.54
CA ASP A 92 14.18 6.73 -0.49
C ASP A 92 12.77 6.59 -1.04
N ILE A 93 12.07 5.54 -0.61
CA ILE A 93 10.63 5.45 -0.82
C ILE A 93 9.90 6.48 0.05
N GLU A 94 9.04 7.28 -0.58
CA GLU A 94 8.24 8.32 0.08
C GLU A 94 6.75 7.98 0.08
N GLU A 95 6.30 7.25 -0.95
CA GLU A 95 4.94 6.72 -1.04
C GLU A 95 4.96 5.26 -1.53
N TYR A 96 4.03 4.47 -0.98
CA TYR A 96 3.89 3.04 -1.24
C TYR A 96 3.19 2.78 -2.60
N PRO A 97 3.04 1.54 -3.14
CA PRO A 97 3.00 0.25 -2.46
C PRO A 97 4.35 -0.45 -2.21
N GLY A 98 5.47 0.05 -2.75
CA GLY A 98 6.79 -0.55 -2.52
C GLY A 98 7.16 -0.58 -1.02
N LEU A 99 8.05 -1.48 -0.62
CA LEU A 99 8.61 -1.49 0.75
C LEU A 99 10.06 -1.00 0.79
N ASP A 100 10.79 -1.24 -0.29
CA ASP A 100 12.22 -0.97 -0.36
C ASP A 100 12.48 0.33 -1.13
N CYS A 101 13.55 1.01 -0.78
CA CYS A 101 14.07 2.15 -1.52
C CYS A 101 14.79 1.67 -2.79
N VAL A 102 14.86 2.52 -3.81
CA VAL A 102 15.74 2.25 -4.96
C VAL A 102 17.19 2.57 -4.57
N ALA A 103 18.13 1.99 -5.32
CA ALA A 103 19.53 2.35 -5.21
C ALA A 103 19.73 3.86 -5.42
N HIS A 104 20.71 4.44 -4.73
CA HIS A 104 21.17 5.81 -4.96
C HIS A 104 22.61 5.76 -5.44
N HIS A 105 22.89 6.51 -6.51
CA HIS A 105 24.16 6.50 -7.20
C HIS A 105 24.79 7.88 -7.13
N LYS A 106 26.12 7.93 -7.08
CA LYS A 106 26.82 9.21 -7.15
C LYS A 106 26.87 9.64 -8.60
N VAL A 107 26.50 10.90 -8.86
CA VAL A 107 26.53 11.48 -10.19
C VAL A 107 27.26 12.81 -10.16
N ASN A 108 28.19 12.97 -11.09
CA ASN A 108 28.62 14.26 -11.61
C ASN A 108 27.98 14.36 -13.01
N PRO A 109 27.63 15.54 -13.56
CA PRO A 109 26.74 15.65 -14.72
C PRO A 109 27.06 14.74 -15.92
N VAL A 110 28.33 14.37 -16.09
CA VAL A 110 28.83 13.49 -17.15
C VAL A 110 29.11 12.05 -16.66
N PHE A 111 29.49 11.86 -15.39
CA PHE A 111 29.96 10.58 -14.84
C PHE A 111 29.02 10.02 -13.78
N LEU A 112 28.61 8.77 -13.97
CA LEU A 112 27.83 8.02 -13.00
C LEU A 112 28.67 6.94 -12.33
N GLN A 113 28.61 6.89 -11.00
CA GLN A 113 29.15 5.83 -10.18
C GLN A 113 28.01 4.96 -9.62
N SER A 114 27.83 3.75 -10.19
CA SER A 114 26.71 2.85 -9.91
C SER A 114 27.01 1.80 -8.84
N LEU A 115 26.00 1.52 -8.00
CA LEU A 115 26.03 0.46 -6.98
C LEU A 115 25.37 -0.79 -7.55
N LYS A 116 25.95 -1.98 -7.31
CA LYS A 116 25.39 -3.25 -7.81
C LYS A 116 24.03 -3.63 -7.22
N GLN A 117 23.68 -3.14 -6.03
CA GLN A 117 22.44 -3.52 -5.37
C GLN A 117 21.24 -2.73 -5.92
N PRO A 118 20.20 -3.38 -6.48
CA PRO A 118 19.11 -2.68 -7.16
C PRO A 118 18.10 -2.02 -6.21
N LYS A 119 18.05 -2.46 -4.95
CA LYS A 119 17.13 -1.98 -3.92
C LYS A 119 17.80 -2.02 -2.55
N ARG A 120 17.30 -1.22 -1.61
CA ARG A 120 17.79 -1.18 -0.23
C ARG A 120 16.65 -1.01 0.76
N VAL A 121 16.82 -1.57 1.95
CA VAL A 121 15.96 -1.24 3.10
C VAL A 121 16.42 0.13 3.64
N LYS A 122 15.47 0.95 4.13
CA LYS A 122 15.83 2.22 4.77
C LYS A 122 16.55 1.94 6.10
N ALA A 123 17.53 2.75 6.45
CA ALA A 123 18.26 2.58 7.71
C ALA A 123 17.30 2.54 8.91
N MET A 124 17.53 1.61 9.83
CA MET A 124 16.67 1.34 10.97
C MET A 124 17.52 1.10 12.22
N GLY A 125 17.06 1.63 13.35
CA GLY A 125 17.57 1.31 14.67
C GLY A 125 17.06 -0.04 15.19
N ARG A 126 17.43 -0.36 16.43
CA ARG A 126 17.05 -1.59 17.14
C ARG A 126 16.52 -1.27 18.53
N ARG A 127 15.99 -2.29 19.22
CA ARG A 127 15.54 -2.12 20.60
C ARG A 127 16.72 -1.76 21.50
N VAL A 128 16.50 -0.79 22.38
CA VAL A 128 17.43 -0.41 23.46
C VAL A 128 16.87 -1.00 24.76
N PRO A 129 17.53 -1.99 25.40
CA PRO A 129 16.97 -2.72 26.54
C PRO A 129 16.51 -1.85 27.72
N ALA A 130 17.13 -0.69 27.93
CA ALA A 130 16.76 0.26 28.98
C ALA A 130 15.44 1.00 28.74
N ILE A 131 14.93 1.02 27.50
CA ILE A 131 13.65 1.66 27.16
C ILE A 131 12.54 0.62 27.28
N THR A 132 11.69 0.77 28.29
CA THR A 132 10.59 -0.16 28.59
C THR A 132 9.28 0.15 27.87
N HIS A 133 9.19 1.32 27.22
CA HIS A 133 8.01 1.75 26.48
C HIS A 133 7.65 0.72 25.39
N THR A 134 6.39 0.31 25.37
CA THR A 134 5.86 -0.76 24.51
C THR A 134 4.80 -0.19 23.56
N VAL A 135 5.09 -0.30 22.26
CA VAL A 135 4.11 -0.07 21.20
C VAL A 135 3.53 -1.41 20.78
N LEU A 136 2.21 -1.54 20.89
CA LEU A 136 1.47 -2.73 20.50
C LEU A 136 0.73 -2.49 19.18
N LEU A 137 0.95 -3.35 18.20
CA LEU A 137 0.34 -3.27 16.86
C LEU A 137 -0.61 -4.45 16.69
N VAL A 138 -1.92 -4.19 16.62
CA VAL A 138 -2.95 -5.23 16.52
C VAL A 138 -3.34 -5.42 15.06
N GLY A 139 -2.84 -6.48 14.44
CA GLY A 139 -3.02 -6.84 13.04
C GLY A 139 -1.69 -7.12 12.34
N GLY A 140 -1.62 -8.19 11.54
CA GLY A 140 -0.44 -8.57 10.74
C GLY A 140 -0.45 -8.04 9.30
N GLY A 141 -1.12 -6.92 9.05
CA GLY A 141 -1.27 -6.34 7.71
C GLY A 141 -0.16 -5.35 7.32
N PRO A 142 -0.24 -4.78 6.10
CA PRO A 142 0.73 -3.80 5.62
C PRO A 142 0.77 -2.51 6.46
N ALA A 143 -0.35 -2.11 7.08
CA ALA A 143 -0.40 -0.95 7.97
C ALA A 143 0.49 -1.15 9.21
N ALA A 144 0.36 -2.31 9.88
CA ALA A 144 1.16 -2.63 11.06
C ALA A 144 2.64 -2.81 10.72
N LEU A 145 2.94 -3.50 9.62
CA LEU A 145 4.32 -3.67 9.15
C LEU A 145 4.99 -2.31 8.94
N VAL A 146 4.36 -1.42 8.19
CA VAL A 146 4.93 -0.12 7.89
C VAL A 146 5.02 0.75 9.13
N CYS A 147 4.08 0.65 10.07
CA CYS A 147 4.20 1.31 11.37
C CYS A 147 5.45 0.84 12.12
N ALA A 148 5.67 -0.47 12.22
CA ALA A 148 6.84 -1.05 12.88
C ALA A 148 8.16 -0.62 12.22
N GLU A 149 8.25 -0.70 10.88
CA GLU A 149 9.42 -0.26 10.14
C GLU A 149 9.66 1.24 10.33
N THR A 150 8.62 2.08 10.25
CA THR A 150 8.76 3.53 10.44
C THR A 150 9.26 3.88 11.84
N LEU A 151 8.75 3.21 12.89
CA LEU A 151 9.25 3.40 14.25
C LEU A 151 10.75 3.11 14.32
N ARG A 152 11.22 2.00 13.72
CA ARG A 152 12.65 1.67 13.68
C ARG A 152 13.46 2.60 12.79
N GLN A 153 12.91 3.08 11.67
CA GLN A 153 13.55 4.08 10.80
C GLN A 153 13.80 5.40 11.53
N GLU A 154 12.92 5.74 12.48
CA GLU A 154 13.04 6.91 13.34
C GLU A 154 13.83 6.64 14.63
N ASN A 155 14.55 5.50 14.70
CA ASN A 155 15.36 5.05 15.83
C ASN A 155 14.59 4.93 17.15
N TYR A 156 13.29 4.61 17.10
CA TYR A 156 12.53 4.27 18.30
C TYR A 156 13.18 3.05 18.96
N GLY A 157 13.67 3.21 20.19
CA GLY A 157 14.37 2.15 20.92
C GLY A 157 13.49 1.31 21.84
N GLY A 158 12.19 1.61 21.96
CA GLY A 158 11.29 0.82 22.80
C GLY A 158 10.91 -0.54 22.20
N ARG A 159 10.12 -1.31 22.95
CA ARG A 159 9.59 -2.61 22.52
C ARG A 159 8.49 -2.40 21.47
N ILE A 160 8.50 -3.20 20.41
CA ILE A 160 7.43 -3.24 19.40
C ILE A 160 6.92 -4.68 19.36
N ILE A 161 5.61 -4.85 19.53
CA ILE A 161 4.94 -6.14 19.45
C ILE A 161 3.85 -6.05 18.39
N MET A 162 3.91 -6.91 17.39
CA MET A 162 2.86 -7.09 16.39
C MET A 162 2.09 -8.37 16.69
N ILE A 163 0.78 -8.26 16.85
CA ILE A 163 -0.11 -9.39 17.11
C ILE A 163 -0.90 -9.70 15.85
N THR A 164 -0.87 -10.93 15.38
CA THR A 164 -1.66 -11.38 14.24
C THR A 164 -2.35 -12.71 14.52
N LYS A 165 -3.61 -12.82 14.10
CA LYS A 165 -4.37 -14.07 14.14
C LYS A 165 -3.89 -15.07 13.10
N ASP A 166 -3.24 -14.58 12.05
CA ASP A 166 -2.72 -15.38 10.95
C ASP A 166 -1.53 -16.24 11.46
N ASP A 167 -1.30 -17.37 10.81
CA ASP A 167 -0.18 -18.28 11.08
C ASP A 167 1.10 -17.91 10.32
N LEU A 168 1.03 -16.87 9.49
CA LEU A 168 2.13 -16.28 8.75
C LEU A 168 2.49 -14.88 9.27
N PRO A 169 3.76 -14.45 9.14
CA PRO A 169 4.12 -13.05 9.31
C PRO A 169 3.46 -12.20 8.19
N PRO A 170 3.50 -10.85 8.29
CA PRO A 170 2.87 -9.98 7.31
C PRO A 170 3.15 -10.35 5.86
N TYR A 171 2.09 -10.49 5.06
CA TYR A 171 2.14 -10.98 3.68
C TYR A 171 1.24 -10.17 2.73
N ASP A 172 1.58 -10.20 1.45
CA ASP A 172 0.91 -9.51 0.36
C ASP A 172 -0.41 -10.21 -0.02
N ARG A 173 -1.50 -9.76 0.60
CA ARG A 173 -2.86 -10.24 0.30
C ARG A 173 -3.30 -9.94 -1.13
N THR A 174 -2.67 -9.00 -1.83
CA THR A 174 -3.03 -8.67 -3.21
C THR A 174 -2.63 -9.78 -4.19
N LYS A 175 -1.64 -10.62 -3.84
CA LYS A 175 -1.20 -11.78 -4.63
C LYS A 175 -2.19 -12.94 -4.61
N LEU A 176 -2.97 -13.09 -3.53
CA LEU A 176 -3.94 -14.19 -3.37
C LEU A 176 -5.02 -14.22 -4.45
N SER A 177 -5.29 -13.09 -5.11
CA SER A 177 -6.26 -12.97 -6.21
C SER A 177 -5.64 -12.95 -7.61
N LYS A 178 -4.31 -12.97 -7.71
CA LYS A 178 -3.58 -12.71 -8.97
C LYS A 178 -2.62 -13.83 -9.37
N ALA A 179 -2.12 -14.60 -8.40
CA ALA A 179 -1.23 -15.73 -8.64
C ALA A 179 -1.92 -17.04 -8.26
N MET A 180 -2.04 -17.96 -9.22
CA MET A 180 -2.49 -19.34 -8.96
C MET A 180 -1.35 -20.10 -8.27
N ASN A 181 -1.65 -20.86 -7.21
CA ASN A 181 -0.67 -21.67 -6.45
C ASN A 181 0.51 -20.86 -5.87
N THR A 182 0.21 -19.88 -5.04
CA THR A 182 1.23 -19.11 -4.33
C THR A 182 1.79 -19.90 -3.14
N GLU A 183 3.11 -20.07 -3.08
CA GLU A 183 3.78 -20.63 -1.90
C GLU A 183 3.86 -19.57 -0.79
N ASN A 184 3.73 -19.98 0.48
CA ASN A 184 3.69 -19.07 1.63
C ASN A 184 4.87 -18.08 1.63
N ASP A 185 6.09 -18.54 1.35
CA ASP A 185 7.30 -17.71 1.31
C ASP A 185 7.27 -16.62 0.24
N SER A 186 6.59 -16.86 -0.88
CA SER A 186 6.56 -15.94 -2.03
C SER A 186 5.63 -14.74 -1.82
N ILE A 187 4.74 -14.83 -0.83
CA ILE A 187 3.79 -13.78 -0.50
C ILE A 187 4.21 -12.98 0.73
N LEU A 188 5.19 -13.43 1.51
CA LEU A 188 5.66 -12.68 2.69
C LEU A 188 6.19 -11.30 2.28
N LEU A 189 5.81 -10.27 3.05
CA LEU A 189 6.35 -8.91 2.87
C LEU A 189 7.76 -8.80 3.43
N ARG A 190 7.99 -9.45 4.57
CA ARG A 190 9.28 -9.64 5.23
C ARG A 190 9.33 -11.05 5.82
N ARG A 191 10.51 -11.67 5.78
CA ARG A 191 10.73 -12.96 6.45
C ARG A 191 11.00 -12.74 7.95
N MET A 192 10.93 -13.79 8.77
CA MET A 192 11.14 -13.69 10.22
C MET A 192 12.52 -13.16 10.60
N GLU A 193 13.54 -13.43 9.79
CA GLU A 193 14.91 -12.95 10.01
C GLU A 193 14.97 -11.42 10.04
N PHE A 194 14.19 -10.74 9.20
CA PHE A 194 14.09 -9.28 9.20
C PHE A 194 13.53 -8.75 10.52
N PHE A 195 12.46 -9.36 11.03
CA PHE A 195 11.86 -8.92 12.29
C PHE A 195 12.82 -9.14 13.47
N HIS A 196 13.54 -10.26 13.48
CA HIS A 196 14.59 -10.52 14.48
C HIS A 196 15.75 -9.52 14.37
N GLU A 197 16.19 -9.17 13.15
CA GLU A 197 17.26 -8.21 12.91
C GLU A 197 16.95 -6.83 13.51
N TYR A 198 15.69 -6.40 13.51
CA TYR A 198 15.27 -5.08 14.00
C TYR A 198 14.54 -5.13 15.36
N ASP A 199 14.63 -6.26 16.08
CA ASP A 199 13.97 -6.49 17.37
C ASP A 199 12.46 -6.13 17.36
N ILE A 200 11.75 -6.61 16.35
CA ILE A 200 10.29 -6.51 16.23
C ILE A 200 9.70 -7.88 16.58
N GLU A 201 8.88 -7.95 17.61
CA GLU A 201 8.20 -9.20 17.98
C GLU A 201 6.97 -9.40 17.11
N VAL A 202 6.79 -10.59 16.54
CA VAL A 202 5.59 -10.97 15.77
C VAL A 202 4.94 -12.17 16.45
N TRP A 203 3.82 -11.93 17.13
CA TRP A 203 3.04 -12.95 17.82
C TRP A 203 1.94 -13.44 16.88
N MET A 204 2.23 -14.55 16.18
CA MET A 204 1.32 -15.23 15.27
C MET A 204 0.34 -16.14 16.02
N ASN A 205 -0.79 -16.50 15.39
CA ASN A 205 -1.87 -17.28 16.00
C ASN A 205 -2.44 -16.68 17.30
N LYS A 206 -2.33 -15.36 17.46
CA LYS A 206 -2.83 -14.61 18.62
C LYS A 206 -3.85 -13.59 18.15
N GLU A 207 -5.02 -13.59 18.78
CA GLU A 207 -6.10 -12.67 18.43
C GLU A 207 -6.47 -11.83 19.65
N VAL A 208 -6.51 -10.50 19.49
CA VAL A 208 -7.01 -9.60 20.53
C VAL A 208 -8.53 -9.72 20.58
N LYS A 209 -9.06 -10.09 21.74
CA LYS A 209 -10.51 -10.23 21.99
C LYS A 209 -11.11 -9.03 22.70
N PHE A 210 -10.32 -8.25 23.42
CA PHE A 210 -10.78 -7.06 24.12
C PHE A 210 -9.65 -6.04 24.33
N VAL A 211 -9.97 -4.75 24.27
CA VAL A 211 -9.07 -3.65 24.66
C VAL A 211 -9.67 -2.89 25.84
N ASN A 212 -8.90 -2.80 26.92
CA ASN A 212 -9.20 -1.91 28.04
C ASN A 212 -8.35 -0.63 27.91
N THR A 213 -8.97 0.46 27.45
CA THR A 213 -8.28 1.73 27.23
C THR A 213 -7.87 2.43 28.53
N ASP A 214 -8.64 2.24 29.61
CA ASP A 214 -8.38 2.89 30.89
C ASP A 214 -7.17 2.28 31.60
N LYS A 215 -7.03 0.96 31.50
CA LYS A 215 -5.90 0.21 32.06
C LYS A 215 -4.72 0.09 31.07
N LYS A 216 -4.92 0.53 29.82
CA LYS A 216 -4.02 0.31 28.68
C LYS A 216 -3.57 -1.15 28.57
N THR A 217 -4.54 -2.06 28.50
CA THR A 217 -4.29 -3.49 28.31
C THR A 217 -5.10 -4.08 27.17
N VAL A 218 -4.57 -5.15 26.57
CA VAL A 218 -5.31 -6.02 25.65
C VAL A 218 -5.48 -7.40 26.27
N MET A 219 -6.58 -8.07 25.96
CA MET A 219 -6.81 -9.48 26.29
C MET A 219 -6.80 -10.30 25.01
N LEU A 220 -6.05 -11.41 25.01
CA LEU A 220 -5.93 -12.31 23.87
C LEU A 220 -6.94 -13.47 23.91
N ASN A 221 -7.02 -14.24 22.84
CA ASN A 221 -7.85 -15.44 22.72
C ASN A 221 -7.52 -16.55 23.74
N ASP A 222 -6.32 -16.55 24.33
CA ASP A 222 -5.94 -17.45 25.43
C ASP A 222 -6.20 -16.83 26.82
N SER A 223 -6.95 -15.73 26.89
CA SER A 223 -7.24 -14.94 28.10
C SER A 223 -6.03 -14.26 28.75
N SER A 224 -4.83 -14.37 28.17
CA SER A 224 -3.67 -13.62 28.66
C SER A 224 -3.87 -12.11 28.45
N GLN A 225 -3.38 -11.31 29.40
CA GLN A 225 -3.46 -9.85 29.36
C GLN A 225 -2.08 -9.25 29.19
N HIS A 226 -1.97 -8.24 28.32
CA HIS A 226 -0.71 -7.57 28.01
C HIS A 226 -0.91 -6.06 28.06
N HIS A 227 0.05 -5.36 28.65
CA HIS A 227 0.06 -3.90 28.74
C HIS A 227 0.66 -3.27 27.48
N TYR A 228 0.22 -2.06 27.16
CA TYR A 228 0.81 -1.21 26.14
C TYR A 228 0.94 0.23 26.64
N ASP A 229 1.94 0.95 26.14
CA ASP A 229 2.02 2.40 26.34
C ASP A 229 1.30 3.13 25.22
N GLN A 230 1.46 2.63 23.98
CA GLN A 230 0.76 3.07 22.77
C GLN A 230 0.22 1.86 21.97
N LEU A 231 -0.93 2.05 21.32
CA LEU A 231 -1.66 1.01 20.58
C LEU A 231 -1.94 1.46 19.15
N LEU A 232 -1.65 0.61 18.16
CA LEU A 232 -2.18 0.72 16.81
C LEU A 232 -3.24 -0.36 16.57
N ILE A 233 -4.44 0.06 16.17
CA ILE A 233 -5.48 -0.81 15.64
C ILE A 233 -5.32 -0.91 14.11
N ALA A 234 -4.93 -2.08 13.62
CA ALA A 234 -4.63 -2.34 12.21
C ALA A 234 -5.19 -3.70 11.74
N THR A 235 -6.35 -4.08 12.28
CA THR A 235 -7.01 -5.39 12.08
C THR A 235 -7.66 -5.56 10.71
N GLY A 236 -7.71 -4.49 9.92
CA GLY A 236 -8.30 -4.46 8.59
C GLY A 236 -9.77 -4.90 8.61
N SER A 237 -10.18 -5.56 7.54
CA SER A 237 -11.56 -6.02 7.35
C SER A 237 -11.61 -7.51 7.01
N ARG A 238 -12.78 -8.12 7.17
CA ARG A 238 -13.10 -9.46 6.71
C ARG A 238 -14.17 -9.41 5.63
N ALA A 239 -14.26 -10.44 4.79
CA ALA A 239 -15.34 -10.53 3.81
C ALA A 239 -16.71 -10.55 4.52
N ARG A 240 -17.72 -9.96 3.89
CA ARG A 240 -19.10 -10.07 4.34
C ARG A 240 -19.62 -11.48 4.05
N ASP A 241 -20.29 -12.06 5.03
CA ASP A 241 -20.92 -13.37 4.88
C ASP A 241 -22.11 -13.31 3.91
N LEU A 242 -22.34 -14.39 3.19
CA LEU A 242 -23.48 -14.50 2.29
C LEU A 242 -24.74 -14.82 3.12
N GLU A 243 -25.72 -13.92 3.11
CA GLU A 243 -26.95 -14.07 3.89
C GLU A 243 -28.04 -14.79 3.08
N CYS A 244 -27.82 -16.07 2.78
CA CYS A 244 -28.85 -16.94 2.19
C CYS A 244 -28.73 -18.38 2.71
N PRO A 245 -29.79 -19.20 2.63
CA PRO A 245 -29.70 -20.61 3.00
C PRO A 245 -28.60 -21.32 2.20
N GLY A 246 -27.82 -22.18 2.88
CA GLY A 246 -26.70 -22.94 2.30
C GLY A 246 -25.39 -22.16 2.11
N ALA A 247 -25.28 -20.95 2.68
CA ALA A 247 -24.04 -20.17 2.67
C ALA A 247 -22.90 -20.81 3.48
N ASP A 248 -23.20 -21.77 4.34
CA ASP A 248 -22.31 -22.46 5.28
C ASP A 248 -21.71 -23.78 4.72
N LEU A 249 -21.98 -24.12 3.46
CA LEU A 249 -21.45 -25.33 2.82
C LEU A 249 -19.93 -25.25 2.60
N GLU A 250 -19.25 -26.41 2.72
CA GLU A 250 -17.77 -26.51 2.83
C GLU A 250 -16.99 -25.91 1.65
N ASN A 251 -17.57 -25.88 0.45
CA ASN A 251 -16.96 -25.44 -0.81
C ASN A 251 -17.48 -24.08 -1.30
N VAL A 252 -18.06 -23.27 -0.40
CA VAL A 252 -18.32 -21.85 -0.63
C VAL A 252 -17.10 -21.05 -0.18
N THR A 253 -16.36 -20.45 -1.12
CA THR A 253 -15.09 -19.74 -0.87
C THR A 253 -15.12 -18.32 -1.50
N LEU A 254 -14.00 -17.60 -1.65
CA LEU A 254 -13.94 -16.19 -2.10
C LEU A 254 -13.04 -16.01 -3.35
N LEU A 255 -13.28 -14.94 -4.18
CA LEU A 255 -12.61 -14.48 -5.45
C LEU A 255 -13.09 -14.90 -6.89
N ARG A 256 -13.33 -13.91 -7.80
CA ARG A 256 -13.77 -14.13 -9.21
C ARG A 256 -13.23 -13.11 -10.23
N ILE A 257 -13.18 -13.46 -11.53
CA ILE A 257 -13.65 -12.72 -12.77
C ILE A 257 -13.10 -13.38 -14.07
N LEU A 258 -13.92 -13.77 -15.08
CA LEU A 258 -13.40 -14.26 -16.41
C LEU A 258 -14.37 -14.22 -17.65
N GLN A 259 -15.08 -13.13 -17.99
CA GLN A 259 -16.16 -13.16 -19.02
C GLN A 259 -15.74 -13.70 -20.40
N GLU A 260 -14.61 -13.23 -20.91
CA GLU A 260 -14.04 -13.65 -22.20
C GLU A 260 -13.41 -15.06 -22.14
N LYS A 261 -13.15 -15.58 -20.94
CA LYS A 261 -12.73 -16.96 -20.72
C LYS A 261 -13.93 -17.86 -20.40
N LYS A 262 -15.08 -17.59 -21.03
CA LYS A 262 -16.36 -18.32 -20.88
C LYS A 262 -17.09 -18.09 -19.55
N VAL A 263 -16.83 -17.02 -18.79
CA VAL A 263 -17.72 -16.68 -17.65
C VAL A 263 -18.98 -16.01 -18.17
N LYS A 264 -20.12 -16.51 -17.70
CA LYS A 264 -21.43 -15.90 -17.95
C LYS A 264 -21.76 -14.94 -16.81
N PHE A 265 -22.24 -13.75 -17.15
CA PHE A 265 -22.69 -12.76 -16.16
C PHE A 265 -24.20 -12.71 -16.18
N TYR A 266 -24.77 -12.75 -14.98
CA TYR A 266 -26.19 -12.60 -14.73
C TYR A 266 -26.35 -11.26 -13.99
N MET A 267 -26.58 -10.20 -14.77
CA MET A 267 -26.67 -8.82 -14.26
C MET A 267 -28.10 -8.54 -13.75
N LYS A 268 -28.23 -7.61 -12.79
CA LYS A 268 -29.52 -7.21 -12.19
C LYS A 268 -30.29 -8.38 -11.55
N ASP A 269 -29.56 -9.37 -11.04
CA ASP A 269 -30.08 -10.53 -10.33
C ASP A 269 -29.33 -10.72 -9.01
N CYS A 270 -29.85 -11.54 -8.11
CA CYS A 270 -29.19 -11.84 -6.83
C CYS A 270 -29.40 -13.30 -6.43
N VAL A 271 -28.44 -13.85 -5.67
CA VAL A 271 -28.58 -15.19 -5.08
C VAL A 271 -29.65 -15.15 -4.00
N THR A 272 -30.55 -16.13 -4.02
CA THR A 272 -31.60 -16.31 -3.01
C THR A 272 -31.42 -17.57 -2.18
N GLU A 273 -30.82 -18.60 -2.76
CA GLU A 273 -30.57 -19.88 -2.08
C GLU A 273 -29.35 -20.57 -2.71
N ILE A 274 -28.54 -21.22 -1.89
CA ILE A 274 -27.52 -22.18 -2.32
C ILE A 274 -27.96 -23.56 -1.85
N LYS A 275 -28.09 -24.50 -2.77
CA LYS A 275 -28.43 -25.88 -2.42
C LYS A 275 -27.21 -26.78 -2.53
N GLY A 276 -27.10 -27.68 -1.57
CA GLY A 276 -26.03 -28.64 -1.50
C GLY A 276 -26.52 -30.06 -1.30
N GLU A 277 -25.62 -30.99 -1.57
CA GLU A 277 -25.77 -32.42 -1.34
C GLU A 277 -24.49 -32.91 -0.63
N ASN A 278 -24.63 -33.67 0.45
CA ASN A 278 -23.50 -34.18 1.26
C ASN A 278 -22.52 -33.08 1.72
N GLY A 279 -23.03 -31.92 2.15
CA GLY A 279 -22.23 -30.79 2.65
C GLY A 279 -21.56 -29.94 1.57
N LYS A 280 -21.80 -30.21 0.28
CA LYS A 280 -21.18 -29.51 -0.85
C LYS A 280 -22.23 -28.85 -1.75
N VAL A 281 -21.95 -27.66 -2.25
CA VAL A 281 -22.82 -26.97 -3.23
C VAL A 281 -23.04 -27.82 -4.49
N LYS A 282 -24.27 -27.76 -5.01
CA LYS A 282 -24.69 -28.34 -6.28
C LYS A 282 -25.32 -27.30 -7.19
N GLU A 283 -26.08 -26.38 -6.64
CA GLU A 283 -26.78 -25.36 -7.42
C GLU A 283 -26.98 -24.06 -6.65
N VAL A 284 -27.07 -22.96 -7.39
CA VAL A 284 -27.33 -21.61 -6.90
C VAL A 284 -28.62 -21.11 -7.54
N ILE A 285 -29.59 -20.71 -6.73
CA ILE A 285 -30.88 -20.21 -7.18
C ILE A 285 -30.86 -18.69 -7.13
N LEU A 286 -31.11 -18.08 -8.28
CA LEU A 286 -31.22 -16.65 -8.41
C LEU A 286 -32.67 -16.17 -8.18
N LYS A 287 -32.84 -14.89 -7.86
CA LYS A 287 -34.16 -14.26 -7.65
C LYS A 287 -35.05 -14.35 -8.89
N SER A 288 -34.47 -14.39 -10.08
CA SER A 288 -35.19 -14.65 -11.33
C SER A 288 -35.80 -16.05 -11.45
N GLY A 289 -35.46 -16.98 -10.56
CA GLY A 289 -35.81 -18.40 -10.66
C GLY A 289 -34.80 -19.21 -11.49
N VAL A 290 -33.75 -18.57 -12.03
CA VAL A 290 -32.67 -19.28 -12.72
C VAL A 290 -31.90 -20.14 -11.71
N VAL A 291 -31.71 -21.41 -12.06
CA VAL A 291 -30.92 -22.37 -11.29
C VAL A 291 -29.59 -22.59 -12.00
N LEU A 292 -28.48 -22.31 -11.31
CA LEU A 292 -27.14 -22.45 -11.82
C LEU A 292 -26.45 -23.65 -11.17
N PRO A 293 -26.13 -24.73 -11.91
CA PRO A 293 -25.30 -25.78 -11.37
C PRO A 293 -23.91 -25.23 -11.02
N ALA A 294 -23.41 -25.54 -9.83
CA ALA A 294 -22.14 -25.05 -9.32
C ALA A 294 -21.46 -26.09 -8.41
N ASP A 295 -20.20 -26.42 -8.74
CA ASP A 295 -19.34 -27.24 -7.88
C ASP A 295 -18.57 -26.41 -6.84
N ILE A 296 -18.47 -25.10 -7.07
CA ILE A 296 -17.81 -24.12 -6.19
C ILE A 296 -18.59 -22.81 -6.30
N VAL A 297 -18.88 -22.19 -5.17
CA VAL A 297 -19.41 -20.81 -5.13
C VAL A 297 -18.36 -19.89 -4.58
N ILE A 298 -18.26 -18.73 -5.22
CA ILE A 298 -17.31 -17.71 -4.82
C ILE A 298 -18.04 -16.39 -4.52
N ALA A 299 -18.01 -15.96 -3.26
CA ALA A 299 -18.61 -14.69 -2.83
C ALA A 299 -17.60 -13.52 -2.86
N GLY A 300 -18.09 -12.33 -3.17
CA GLY A 300 -17.28 -11.10 -3.32
C GLY A 300 -18.15 -9.87 -3.12
N ILE A 301 -18.87 -9.83 -2.00
CA ILE A 301 -20.03 -8.94 -1.76
C ILE A 301 -19.72 -7.81 -0.77
N GLY A 302 -18.44 -7.46 -0.63
CA GLY A 302 -17.96 -6.41 0.27
C GLY A 302 -17.30 -6.97 1.53
N VAL A 303 -16.96 -6.06 2.44
CA VAL A 303 -16.20 -6.36 3.66
C VAL A 303 -16.83 -5.69 4.89
N ILE A 304 -16.45 -6.16 6.08
CA ILE A 304 -16.83 -5.65 7.40
C ILE A 304 -15.53 -5.36 8.19
N PRO A 305 -15.39 -4.19 8.85
CA PRO A 305 -14.21 -3.91 9.68
C PRO A 305 -14.11 -4.89 10.84
N ASN A 306 -12.89 -5.35 11.15
CA ASN A 306 -12.64 -6.22 12.29
C ASN A 306 -12.43 -5.36 13.55
N SER A 307 -13.51 -4.79 14.09
CA SER A 307 -13.47 -3.83 15.22
C SER A 307 -14.26 -4.28 16.45
N GLU A 308 -14.85 -5.47 16.43
CA GLU A 308 -15.74 -5.98 17.48
C GLU A 308 -15.06 -6.06 18.86
N PHE A 309 -13.74 -6.31 18.88
CA PHE A 309 -12.94 -6.35 20.11
C PHE A 309 -12.82 -4.99 20.83
N LEU A 310 -13.27 -3.91 20.18
CA LEU A 310 -13.35 -2.56 20.75
C LEU A 310 -14.72 -2.27 21.37
N PHE A 311 -15.71 -3.16 21.22
CA PHE A 311 -17.02 -2.97 21.82
C PHE A 311 -16.89 -2.93 23.35
N GLY A 312 -17.39 -1.84 23.95
CA GLY A 312 -17.23 -1.56 25.38
C GLY A 312 -15.92 -0.86 25.75
N SER A 313 -15.04 -0.55 24.79
CA SER A 313 -13.91 0.38 24.98
C SER A 313 -14.36 1.83 24.78
N SER A 314 -13.50 2.78 25.14
CA SER A 314 -13.74 4.22 24.92
C SER A 314 -13.43 4.69 23.49
N VAL A 315 -13.04 3.80 22.56
CA VAL A 315 -12.71 4.16 21.18
C VAL A 315 -13.98 4.39 20.37
N ASN A 316 -14.09 5.56 19.74
CA ASN A 316 -15.23 5.92 18.91
C ASN A 316 -15.24 5.15 17.58
N LEU A 317 -16.39 4.56 17.27
CA LEU A 317 -16.66 3.89 16.00
C LEU A 317 -17.75 4.64 15.22
N ASP A 318 -17.70 4.61 13.89
CA ASP A 318 -18.77 5.14 13.04
C ASP A 318 -19.95 4.15 12.94
N SER A 319 -21.03 4.55 12.27
CA SER A 319 -22.23 3.70 12.08
C SER A 319 -21.98 2.36 11.37
N ARG A 320 -20.82 2.19 10.72
CA ARG A 320 -20.38 0.94 10.08
C ARG A 320 -19.36 0.18 10.93
N ASN A 321 -19.19 0.58 12.19
CA ASN A 321 -18.18 0.08 13.13
C ASN A 321 -16.73 0.36 12.70
N MET A 322 -16.47 1.37 11.86
CA MET A 322 -15.10 1.75 11.52
C MET A 322 -14.49 2.60 12.64
N VAL A 323 -13.19 2.42 12.93
CA VAL A 323 -12.49 3.24 13.93
C VAL A 323 -12.29 4.67 13.43
N ILE A 324 -12.83 5.64 14.16
CA ILE A 324 -12.76 7.06 13.78
C ILE A 324 -11.40 7.62 14.20
N VAL A 325 -10.69 8.23 13.23
CA VAL A 325 -9.45 8.96 13.50
C VAL A 325 -9.46 10.39 12.96
N ASP A 326 -8.53 11.20 13.45
CA ASP A 326 -8.16 12.49 12.87
C ASP A 326 -7.15 12.36 11.72
N LYS A 327 -6.67 13.49 11.18
CA LYS A 327 -5.67 13.52 10.08
C LYS A 327 -4.27 13.00 10.46
N PHE A 328 -4.03 12.77 11.75
CA PHE A 328 -2.79 12.24 12.33
C PHE A 328 -2.92 10.76 12.71
N MET A 329 -4.01 10.10 12.30
CA MET A 329 -4.35 8.71 12.63
C MET A 329 -4.60 8.45 14.12
N LYS A 330 -4.86 9.50 14.91
CA LYS A 330 -5.20 9.41 16.34
C LYS A 330 -6.68 9.15 16.51
N THR A 331 -7.03 8.24 17.41
CA THR A 331 -8.42 8.08 17.86
C THR A 331 -8.77 9.18 18.88
N ASN A 332 -9.99 9.14 19.43
CA ASN A 332 -10.37 9.99 20.55
C ASN A 332 -9.71 9.60 21.88
N VAL A 333 -9.09 8.41 21.96
CA VAL A 333 -8.40 7.92 23.17
C VAL A 333 -6.91 8.24 23.05
N PRO A 334 -6.30 8.89 24.05
CA PRO A 334 -4.86 9.15 24.06
C PRO A 334 -4.06 7.87 23.87
N ASP A 335 -2.96 7.97 23.11
CA ASP A 335 -2.04 6.85 22.83
C ASP A 335 -2.64 5.69 22.02
N VAL A 336 -3.87 5.83 21.51
CA VAL A 336 -4.52 4.84 20.64
C VAL A 336 -4.70 5.42 19.24
N PHE A 337 -4.17 4.69 18.26
CA PHE A 337 -4.15 5.03 16.84
C PHE A 337 -4.86 3.95 16.03
N SER A 338 -5.27 4.28 14.80
CA SER A 338 -5.83 3.29 13.87
C SER A 338 -5.36 3.53 12.44
N ALA A 339 -5.10 2.44 11.72
CA ALA A 339 -4.66 2.46 10.33
C ALA A 339 -5.18 1.25 9.53
N GLY A 340 -5.19 1.36 8.20
CA GLY A 340 -5.69 0.35 7.28
C GLY A 340 -7.21 0.28 7.20
N ASP A 341 -7.72 -0.80 6.62
CA ASP A 341 -9.12 -0.97 6.22
C ASP A 341 -10.15 -0.91 7.36
N VAL A 342 -9.72 -0.93 8.62
CA VAL A 342 -10.58 -0.78 9.82
C VAL A 342 -10.85 0.69 10.16
N THR A 343 -10.24 1.64 9.44
CA THR A 343 -10.17 3.05 9.81
C THR A 343 -11.07 3.94 8.95
N SER A 344 -11.76 4.88 9.61
CA SER A 344 -12.51 5.98 9.01
C SER A 344 -11.78 7.31 9.26
N PHE A 345 -11.29 7.95 8.20
CA PHE A 345 -10.31 9.05 8.28
C PHE A 345 -10.67 10.22 7.35
N PRO A 346 -10.23 11.46 7.64
CA PRO A 346 -10.39 12.58 6.71
C PRO A 346 -9.42 12.46 5.53
N LEU A 347 -9.94 12.53 4.31
CA LEU A 347 -9.12 12.51 3.09
C LEU A 347 -8.76 13.92 2.65
N ALA A 348 -7.49 14.32 2.82
CA ALA A 348 -7.03 15.67 2.50
C ALA A 348 -7.26 16.07 1.03
N ALA A 349 -7.06 15.13 0.10
CA ALA A 349 -7.29 15.32 -1.33
C ALA A 349 -8.77 15.55 -1.70
N TYR A 350 -9.69 15.47 -0.74
CA TYR A 350 -11.12 15.61 -0.93
C TYR A 350 -11.74 16.41 0.23
N GLU A 351 -11.21 17.61 0.45
CA GLU A 351 -11.69 18.58 1.45
C GLU A 351 -11.81 18.03 2.88
N ASN A 352 -10.98 17.05 3.23
CA ASN A 352 -11.04 16.34 4.51
C ASN A 352 -12.36 15.62 4.77
N GLN A 353 -13.14 15.30 3.73
CA GLN A 353 -14.31 14.44 3.87
C GLN A 353 -13.89 13.13 4.50
N ARG A 354 -14.70 12.66 5.46
CA ARG A 354 -14.46 11.39 6.15
C ARG A 354 -14.81 10.22 5.23
N VAL A 355 -13.85 9.35 5.01
CA VAL A 355 -13.96 8.19 4.12
C VAL A 355 -13.42 6.92 4.79
N SER A 356 -13.74 5.78 4.18
CA SER A 356 -13.15 4.48 4.47
C SER A 356 -12.77 3.84 3.15
N LEU A 357 -11.48 3.62 2.93
CA LEU A 357 -10.93 3.14 1.65
C LEU A 357 -10.05 1.92 1.89
N GLY A 358 -10.51 0.75 1.47
CA GLY A 358 -9.76 -0.52 1.57
C GLY A 358 -8.68 -0.63 0.51
N HIS A 359 -7.65 0.21 0.58
CA HIS A 359 -6.57 0.27 -0.40
C HIS A 359 -5.22 -0.02 0.24
N TRP A 360 -4.45 -0.91 -0.41
CA TRP A 360 -3.14 -1.35 0.03
C TRP A 360 -2.16 -0.21 0.31
N HIS A 361 -2.02 0.72 -0.65
CA HIS A 361 -1.15 1.90 -0.53
C HIS A 361 -1.56 2.81 0.64
N LEU A 362 -2.87 3.01 0.85
CA LEU A 362 -3.37 3.86 1.93
C LEU A 362 -3.11 3.21 3.30
N ALA A 363 -3.30 1.90 3.42
CA ALA A 363 -3.01 1.17 4.65
C ALA A 363 -1.54 1.36 5.08
N GLN A 364 -0.59 1.22 4.15
CA GLN A 364 0.83 1.47 4.41
C GLN A 364 1.07 2.92 4.83
N THR A 365 0.52 3.89 4.09
CA THR A 365 0.69 5.31 4.40
C THR A 365 0.15 5.66 5.79
N GLN A 366 -1.03 5.17 6.14
CA GLN A 366 -1.64 5.38 7.45
C GLN A 366 -0.78 4.78 8.56
N GLY A 367 -0.18 3.60 8.34
CA GLY A 367 0.78 3.00 9.27
C GLY A 367 2.00 3.89 9.54
N ARG A 368 2.59 4.47 8.48
CA ARG A 368 3.70 5.42 8.59
C ARG A 368 3.30 6.69 9.33
N VAL A 369 2.15 7.27 8.97
CA VAL A 369 1.63 8.48 9.62
C VAL A 369 1.37 8.23 11.10
N ALA A 370 0.76 7.10 11.47
CA ALA A 370 0.55 6.72 12.85
C ALA A 370 1.87 6.61 13.62
N ALA A 371 2.89 5.93 13.07
CA ALA A 371 4.21 5.81 13.69
C ALA A 371 4.88 7.17 13.95
N LEU A 372 4.87 8.09 12.98
CA LEU A 372 5.43 9.42 13.17
C LEU A 372 4.73 10.19 14.29
N ASN A 373 3.40 10.09 14.35
CA ASN A 373 2.61 10.76 15.39
C ASN A 373 2.72 10.09 16.77
N MET A 374 2.96 8.77 16.84
CA MET A 374 3.32 8.07 18.08
C MET A 374 4.62 8.64 18.67
N LEU A 375 5.55 9.05 17.82
CA LEU A 375 6.84 9.66 18.18
C LEU A 375 6.77 11.19 18.36
N ASN A 376 5.57 11.78 18.41
CA ASN A 376 5.36 13.23 18.48
C ASN A 376 6.07 14.01 17.34
N LYS A 377 6.18 13.40 16.15
CA LYS A 377 6.62 14.04 14.91
C LYS A 377 5.39 14.29 14.04
N PRO A 378 4.77 15.49 14.07
CA PRO A 378 3.49 15.72 13.41
C PRO A 378 3.55 15.42 11.91
N ALA A 379 2.74 14.46 11.48
CA ALA A 379 2.61 14.07 10.09
C ALA A 379 1.14 13.90 9.72
N GLU A 380 0.69 14.49 8.62
CA GLU A 380 -0.69 14.38 8.16
C GLU A 380 -0.80 13.38 7.01
N MET A 381 -1.95 12.71 6.92
CA MET A 381 -2.30 11.89 5.77
C MET A 381 -2.63 12.77 4.56
N LYS A 382 -1.69 12.91 3.60
CA LYS A 382 -1.84 13.71 2.38
C LYS A 382 -1.81 12.92 1.08
N SER A 383 -1.64 11.60 1.13
CA SER A 383 -1.52 10.78 -0.08
C SER A 383 -2.80 10.78 -0.89
N VAL A 384 -2.64 10.83 -2.21
CA VAL A 384 -3.73 10.66 -3.18
C VAL A 384 -4.02 9.17 -3.29
N PRO A 385 -5.28 8.72 -3.17
CA PRO A 385 -5.61 7.32 -3.39
C PRO A 385 -5.15 6.89 -4.78
N PHE A 386 -4.30 5.86 -4.83
CA PHE A 386 -3.81 5.25 -6.06
C PHE A 386 -4.02 3.74 -5.97
N TYR A 387 -4.60 3.15 -7.01
CA TYR A 387 -4.92 1.74 -7.05
C TYR A 387 -4.69 1.16 -8.46
N TRP A 388 -4.44 -0.15 -8.50
CA TRP A 388 -4.39 -0.90 -9.75
C TRP A 388 -5.13 -2.22 -9.59
N THR A 389 -5.70 -2.70 -10.68
CA THR A 389 -6.24 -4.06 -10.77
C THR A 389 -5.75 -4.73 -12.05
N VAL A 390 -5.57 -6.05 -11.99
CA VAL A 390 -5.26 -6.86 -13.17
C VAL A 390 -6.43 -7.79 -13.40
N LEU A 391 -7.08 -7.64 -14.55
CA LEU A 391 -8.20 -8.47 -14.97
C LEU A 391 -7.87 -9.08 -16.32
N ALA A 392 -7.90 -10.41 -16.41
CA ALA A 392 -7.57 -11.16 -17.63
C ALA A 392 -6.23 -10.73 -18.30
N GLY A 393 -5.21 -10.42 -17.50
CA GLY A 393 -3.90 -9.97 -17.99
C GLY A 393 -3.86 -8.51 -18.45
N LYS A 394 -4.94 -7.75 -18.29
CA LYS A 394 -4.99 -6.31 -18.54
C LYS A 394 -4.96 -5.57 -17.21
N SER A 395 -4.02 -4.64 -17.08
CA SER A 395 -3.93 -3.77 -15.90
C SER A 395 -4.84 -2.56 -16.09
N ILE A 396 -5.52 -2.10 -15.05
CA ILE A 396 -6.24 -0.83 -14.99
C ILE A 396 -5.67 -0.05 -13.81
N ARG A 397 -5.42 1.23 -14.02
CA ARG A 397 -4.83 2.16 -13.06
C ARG A 397 -5.90 3.14 -12.65
N TYR A 398 -5.90 3.58 -11.40
CA TYR A 398 -6.87 4.52 -10.86
C TYR A 398 -6.21 5.48 -9.87
N ALA A 399 -6.52 6.76 -9.95
CA ALA A 399 -6.11 7.76 -8.97
C ALA A 399 -7.25 8.73 -8.63
N GLY A 400 -7.27 9.21 -7.39
CA GLY A 400 -8.28 10.12 -6.86
C GLY A 400 -9.40 9.42 -6.11
N TYR A 401 -10.50 10.12 -5.88
CA TYR A 401 -11.67 9.58 -5.17
C TYR A 401 -12.93 10.01 -5.91
N GLY A 402 -13.45 9.09 -6.72
CA GLY A 402 -14.53 9.37 -7.65
C GLY A 402 -15.93 9.36 -7.04
N GLU A 403 -16.09 9.16 -5.73
CA GLU A 403 -17.44 9.05 -5.16
C GLU A 403 -18.29 10.29 -5.44
N GLY A 404 -19.51 10.09 -5.94
CA GLY A 404 -20.43 11.18 -6.29
C GLY A 404 -20.15 11.85 -7.66
N TYR A 405 -19.28 11.28 -8.50
CA TYR A 405 -19.15 11.75 -9.89
C TYR A 405 -20.47 11.68 -10.65
N THR A 406 -20.69 12.61 -11.58
CA THR A 406 -21.91 12.69 -12.40
C THR A 406 -21.64 12.47 -13.88
N GLN A 407 -20.41 12.69 -14.32
CA GLN A 407 -20.00 12.52 -15.72
C GLN A 407 -18.67 11.77 -15.81
N VAL A 408 -18.49 11.02 -16.90
CA VAL A 408 -17.20 10.45 -17.29
C VAL A 408 -16.83 11.01 -18.66
N ILE A 409 -15.64 11.59 -18.77
CA ILE A 409 -15.04 11.98 -20.04
C ILE A 409 -14.04 10.90 -20.44
N LEU A 410 -14.24 10.29 -21.60
CA LEU A 410 -13.40 9.21 -22.11
C LEU A 410 -12.49 9.72 -23.23
N LYS A 411 -11.20 9.41 -23.13
CA LYS A 411 -10.21 9.53 -24.19
C LYS A 411 -9.80 8.14 -24.67
N GLY A 412 -9.65 7.97 -25.98
CA GLY A 412 -9.44 6.65 -26.59
C GLY A 412 -10.73 5.83 -26.67
N LYS A 413 -10.60 4.50 -26.77
CA LYS A 413 -11.73 3.59 -26.97
C LYS A 413 -11.63 2.38 -26.05
N VAL A 414 -12.75 2.01 -25.44
CA VAL A 414 -12.82 0.85 -24.53
C VAL A 414 -12.61 -0.43 -25.32
N GLU A 415 -13.17 -0.51 -26.53
CA GLU A 415 -13.11 -1.66 -27.43
C GLU A 415 -11.68 -1.98 -27.89
N GLU A 416 -10.84 -0.94 -27.99
CA GLU A 416 -9.42 -1.08 -28.35
C GLU A 416 -8.54 -1.44 -27.14
N LEU A 417 -9.12 -1.56 -25.94
CA LEU A 417 -8.37 -1.71 -24.69
C LEU A 417 -7.25 -0.66 -24.59
N LYS A 418 -7.61 0.59 -24.90
CA LYS A 418 -6.73 1.75 -24.75
C LYS A 418 -7.56 2.99 -24.48
N PHE A 419 -7.64 3.36 -23.21
CA PHE A 419 -8.43 4.51 -22.79
C PHE A 419 -7.86 5.23 -21.56
N LEU A 420 -8.32 6.46 -21.38
CA LEU A 420 -8.20 7.27 -20.18
C LEU A 420 -9.58 7.85 -19.87
N ALA A 421 -10.10 7.59 -18.68
CA ALA A 421 -11.40 8.04 -18.22
C ALA A 421 -11.21 9.04 -17.08
N PHE A 422 -11.76 10.23 -17.23
CA PHE A 422 -11.83 11.25 -16.19
C PHE A 422 -13.22 11.26 -15.57
N TYR A 423 -13.30 11.12 -14.25
CA TYR A 423 -14.53 11.19 -13.49
C TYR A 423 -14.74 12.62 -13.02
N VAL A 424 -15.83 13.24 -13.44
CA VAL A 424 -16.14 14.64 -13.18
C VAL A 424 -17.29 14.72 -12.18
N LYS A 425 -17.10 15.55 -11.16
CA LYS A 425 -18.14 15.99 -10.24
C LYS A 425 -18.23 17.51 -10.37
N ASP A 426 -19.41 18.00 -10.74
CA ASP A 426 -19.63 19.40 -11.09
C ASP A 426 -18.69 19.85 -12.22
N ASP A 427 -17.74 20.76 -11.98
CA ASP A 427 -16.75 21.23 -12.97
C ASP A 427 -15.33 20.69 -12.70
N GLU A 428 -15.19 19.75 -11.76
CA GLU A 428 -13.89 19.24 -11.30
C GLU A 428 -13.70 17.77 -11.64
N VAL A 429 -12.50 17.43 -12.11
CA VAL A 429 -12.07 16.04 -12.25
C VAL A 429 -11.61 15.51 -10.90
N VAL A 430 -12.40 14.62 -10.31
CA VAL A 430 -12.18 14.07 -8.96
C VAL A 430 -11.41 12.74 -8.98
N ALA A 431 -11.38 12.05 -10.11
CA ALA A 431 -10.61 10.83 -10.31
C ALA A 431 -10.26 10.58 -11.79
N ALA A 432 -9.27 9.74 -12.02
CA ALA A 432 -8.92 9.24 -13.34
C ALA A 432 -8.65 7.73 -13.33
N ALA A 433 -9.08 7.03 -14.38
CA ALA A 433 -8.75 5.63 -14.63
C ALA A 433 -8.12 5.45 -16.01
N SER A 434 -7.19 4.51 -16.17
CA SER A 434 -6.66 4.21 -17.50
C SER A 434 -6.37 2.74 -17.74
N LEU A 435 -6.43 2.38 -19.03
CA LEU A 435 -5.93 1.13 -19.57
C LEU A 435 -5.02 1.47 -20.75
N ASN A 436 -3.75 1.06 -20.71
CA ASN A 436 -2.74 1.30 -21.75
C ASN A 436 -2.54 2.78 -22.15
N SER A 437 -2.70 3.68 -21.18
CA SER A 437 -2.48 5.13 -21.35
C SER A 437 -1.52 5.68 -20.28
N ASP A 438 -0.50 4.91 -19.93
CA ASP A 438 0.52 5.34 -18.97
C ASP A 438 1.38 6.47 -19.57
N PRO A 439 1.84 7.46 -18.79
CA PRO A 439 1.68 7.60 -17.33
C PRO A 439 0.54 8.51 -16.89
N ALA A 440 -0.53 8.68 -17.69
CA ALA A 440 -1.55 9.72 -17.46
C ALA A 440 -2.15 9.73 -16.04
N VAL A 441 -2.44 8.56 -15.46
CA VAL A 441 -3.02 8.44 -14.10
C VAL A 441 -2.00 8.83 -13.02
N SER A 442 -0.71 8.55 -13.23
CA SER A 442 0.36 8.97 -12.31
C SER A 442 0.60 10.47 -12.38
N GLN A 443 0.54 11.06 -13.57
CA GLN A 443 0.61 12.51 -13.75
C GLN A 443 -0.60 13.20 -13.10
N PHE A 444 -1.80 12.67 -13.29
CA PHE A 444 -3.01 13.15 -12.64
C PHE A 444 -2.91 13.08 -11.10
N ALA A 445 -2.37 11.98 -10.55
CA ALA A 445 -2.12 11.87 -9.11
C ALA A 445 -1.16 12.94 -8.58
N GLU A 446 -0.08 13.25 -9.32
CA GLU A 446 0.83 14.33 -8.92
C GLU A 446 0.16 15.71 -8.99
N ARG A 447 -0.75 15.95 -9.94
CA ARG A 447 -1.54 17.19 -9.97
C ARG A 447 -2.37 17.36 -8.70
N ILE A 448 -3.10 16.32 -8.28
CA ILE A 448 -3.86 16.35 -7.02
C ILE A 448 -2.91 16.56 -5.84
N ALA A 449 -1.80 15.83 -5.77
CA ALA A 449 -0.82 15.96 -4.69
C ALA A 449 -0.21 17.37 -4.59
N ALA A 450 -0.05 18.06 -5.73
CA ALA A 450 0.42 19.44 -5.82
C ALA A 450 -0.70 20.49 -5.56
N GLY A 451 -1.92 20.06 -5.21
CA GLY A 451 -3.07 20.95 -5.03
C GLY A 451 -3.56 21.61 -6.32
N LYS A 452 -3.24 21.02 -7.48
CA LYS A 452 -3.66 21.51 -8.79
C LYS A 452 -4.97 20.83 -9.19
N GLN A 453 -6.04 21.60 -9.08
CA GLN A 453 -7.34 21.22 -9.61
C GLN A 453 -7.27 21.00 -11.12
N THR A 454 -8.08 20.06 -11.61
CA THR A 454 -8.24 19.80 -13.04
C THR A 454 -9.70 20.05 -13.39
N THR A 455 -9.95 20.93 -14.35
CA THR A 455 -11.31 21.30 -14.76
C THR A 455 -11.88 20.32 -15.77
N LYS A 456 -13.20 20.33 -15.93
CA LYS A 456 -13.89 19.61 -16.99
C LYS A 456 -13.36 19.99 -18.38
N GLU A 457 -13.18 21.28 -18.64
CA GLU A 457 -12.65 21.78 -19.92
C GLU A 457 -11.28 21.18 -20.26
N GLN A 458 -10.38 21.07 -19.26
CA GLN A 458 -9.09 20.41 -19.44
C GLN A 458 -9.25 18.93 -19.79
N ALA A 459 -10.16 18.22 -19.12
CA ALA A 459 -10.46 16.83 -19.43
C ALA A 459 -11.10 16.65 -20.83
N GLU A 460 -11.83 17.64 -21.33
CA GLU A 460 -12.43 17.62 -22.67
C GLU A 460 -11.40 17.93 -23.77
N SER A 461 -10.30 18.61 -23.47
CA SER A 461 -9.21 18.87 -24.42
C SER A 461 -8.62 17.59 -25.02
N GLU A 462 -8.34 17.60 -26.32
CA GLU A 462 -7.58 16.54 -27.00
C GLU A 462 -6.07 16.63 -26.69
N ASP A 463 -5.57 17.84 -26.43
CA ASP A 463 -4.21 18.01 -25.92
C ASP A 463 -4.19 17.73 -24.41
N LEU A 464 -3.47 16.68 -24.02
CA LEU A 464 -3.29 16.24 -22.64
C LEU A 464 -1.95 16.73 -22.04
N SER A 465 -1.23 17.64 -22.70
CA SER A 465 0.04 18.21 -22.21
C SER A 465 -0.08 18.81 -20.81
N TRP A 466 -1.27 19.33 -20.46
CA TRP A 466 -1.60 19.85 -19.14
C TRP A 466 -1.50 18.82 -18.00
N LEU A 467 -1.53 17.51 -18.29
CA LEU A 467 -1.34 16.48 -17.26
C LEU A 467 0.05 16.58 -16.62
N LYS A 468 1.05 16.95 -17.42
CA LYS A 468 2.43 17.07 -16.94
C LYS A 468 2.56 18.34 -16.08
N LEU A 469 3.04 18.18 -14.86
CA LEU A 469 3.45 19.33 -14.05
C LEU A 469 4.77 19.89 -14.58
N PRO A 470 4.93 21.22 -14.57
CA PRO A 470 6.16 21.89 -15.02
C PRO A 470 7.37 21.54 -14.15
#